data_AF-A0A7C1RGT9-F1
#
_entry.id   AF-A0A7C1RGT9-F1
#
_cell.length_a   1.000
_cell.length_b   1.000
_cell.length_c   1.000
_cell.angle_alpha   90.00
_cell.angle_beta   90.00
_cell.angle_gamma   90.00
#
_symmetry.space_group_name_H-M   'P 1'
#
loop_
_entity.id
_entity.type
_entity.pdbx_description
1 polymer ?
#
loop_
_entity_poly.entity_id
_entity_poly.type
_entity_poly.pdbx_seq_one_letter_code
_entity_poly.pdbx_strand_id
1 'polypeptide(L)'
;MNKKILITGGAGFIGSHVVREFINKYPNYYIYNLDALTYAGNLENLKDVENADNYTFLKADINDIAVINDIFQKYQFDSIIHLAAESHVD
;
A
#
# COMPACT_ATOMS: atom_id res chain seq x y z
N MET A 1 14.68 -9.30 -11.72
CA MET A 1 13.37 -8.79 -12.19
C MET A 1 12.83 -7.88 -11.11
N ASN A 2 12.53 -6.63 -11.44
CA ASN A 2 11.98 -5.68 -10.47
C ASN A 2 10.46 -5.89 -10.39
N LYS A 3 9.99 -6.51 -9.30
CA LYS A 3 8.56 -6.76 -9.10
C LYS A 3 7.86 -5.51 -8.56
N LYS A 4 6.64 -5.25 -9.02
CA LYS A 4 5.76 -4.22 -8.49
C LYS A 4 4.68 -4.88 -7.63
N ILE A 5 4.69 -4.59 -6.34
CA ILE A 5 3.77 -5.17 -5.36
C ILE A 5 2.80 -4.08 -4.91
N LEU A 6 1.50 -4.34 -5.03
CA LEU A 6 0.46 -3.52 -4.41
C LEU A 6 0.14 -4.08 -3.02
N ILE A 7 0.20 -3.24 -2.00
CA ILE A 7 -0.27 -3.54 -0.65
C ILE A 7 -1.42 -2.59 -0.36
N THR A 8 -2.63 -3.11 -0.11
CA THR A 8 -3.76 -2.26 0.30
C THR A 8 -3.87 -2.21 1.82
N GLY A 9 -4.33 -1.09 2.38
CA GLY A 9 -4.45 -0.92 3.83
C GLY A 9 -3.10 -0.77 4.54
N GLY A 10 -2.07 -0.34 3.81
CA GLY A 10 -0.69 -0.29 4.30
C GLY A 10 -0.42 0.82 5.32
N ALA A 11 -1.34 1.78 5.52
CA ALA A 11 -1.23 2.77 6.59
C ALA A 11 -1.80 2.28 7.93
N GLY A 12 -2.48 1.13 7.95
CA GLY A 12 -2.97 0.48 9.16
C GLY A 12 -1.87 -0.21 9.99
N PHE A 13 -2.26 -0.83 11.11
CA PHE A 13 -1.32 -1.46 12.04
C PHE A 13 -0.52 -2.60 11.39
N ILE A 14 -1.18 -3.64 10.88
CA ILE A 14 -0.51 -4.77 10.22
C ILE A 14 0.11 -4.32 8.89
N GLY A 15 -0.64 -3.55 8.11
CA GLY A 15 -0.21 -3.09 6.78
C GLY A 15 1.12 -2.35 6.80
N SER A 16 1.32 -1.46 7.77
CA SER A 16 2.56 -0.66 7.85
C SER A 16 3.80 -1.51 8.14
N HIS A 17 3.66 -2.57 8.93
CA HIS A 17 4.74 -3.53 9.16
C HIS A 17 5.07 -4.32 7.89
N VAL A 18 4.06 -4.75 7.14
CA VAL A 18 4.26 -5.47 5.87
C VAL A 18 4.92 -4.56 4.83
N VAL A 19 4.45 -3.32 4.69
CA VAL A 19 5.06 -2.32 3.79
C VAL A 19 6.54 -2.11 4.14
N ARG A 20 6.85 -1.85 5.41
CA ARG A 20 8.23 -1.65 5.88
C ARG A 20 9.12 -2.87 5.63
N GLU A 21 8.64 -4.06 5.98
CA GLU A 21 9.38 -5.31 5.78
C GLU A 21 9.70 -5.50 4.28
N PHE A 22 8.74 -5.25 3.40
CA PHE A 22 8.94 -5.43 1.95
C PHE A 22 9.91 -4.41 1.35
N ILE A 23 9.82 -3.14 1.76
CA ILE A 23 10.75 -2.08 1.33
C ILE A 23 12.19 -2.47 1.68
N ASN A 24 12.42 -2.88 2.93
CA ASN A 24 13.77 -3.14 3.44
C ASN A 24 14.35 -4.48 2.95
N LYS A 25 13.54 -5.53 2.89
CA LYS A 25 13.99 -6.88 2.57
C LYS A 25 14.15 -7.13 1.08
N TYR A 26 13.39 -6.43 0.26
CA TYR A 26 13.38 -6.61 -1.19
C TYR A 26 13.68 -5.29 -1.90
N PRO A 27 14.94 -4.80 -1.85
CA PRO A 27 15.31 -3.51 -2.46
C PRO A 27 15.12 -3.47 -3.98
N ASN A 28 15.07 -4.64 -4.63
CA ASN A 28 14.78 -4.74 -6.07
C ASN A 28 13.28 -4.73 -6.39
N TYR A 29 12.39 -4.76 -5.39
CA TYR A 29 10.95 -4.66 -5.60
C TYR A 29 10.51 -3.22 -5.38
N TYR A 30 9.46 -2.82 -6.10
CA TYR A 30 8.80 -1.54 -5.93
C TYR A 30 7.48 -1.74 -5.21
N ILE A 31 7.29 -1.05 -4.09
CA ILE A 31 6.16 -1.21 -3.18
C ILE A 31 5.19 -0.05 -3.35
N TYR A 32 3.97 -0.36 -3.74
CA TYR A 32 2.87 0.58 -3.81
C TYR A 32 1.94 0.33 -2.62
N ASN A 33 1.83 1.30 -1.72
CA ASN A 33 0.89 1.25 -0.62
C ASN A 33 -0.37 2.03 -0.99
N LEU A 34 -1.48 1.34 -1.16
CA LEU A 34 -2.79 1.94 -1.42
C LEU A 34 -3.61 1.97 -0.14
N ASP A 35 -4.03 3.17 0.28
CA ASP A 35 -4.82 3.33 1.49
C ASP A 35 -5.83 4.47 1.34
N ALA A 36 -7.02 4.28 1.88
CA ALA A 36 -8.07 5.29 1.90
C ALA A 36 -7.85 6.35 2.99
N LEU A 37 -6.96 6.06 3.96
CA LEU A 37 -6.75 6.84 5.19
C LEU A 37 -8.07 7.03 5.95
N THR A 38 -8.80 5.93 6.16
CA THR A 38 -9.96 5.90 7.07
C THR A 38 -9.49 5.94 8.53
N TYR A 39 -10.39 5.71 9.49
CA TYR A 39 -10.11 5.92 10.92
C TYR A 39 -8.86 5.18 11.43
N ALA A 40 -8.57 4.00 10.88
CA ALA A 40 -7.45 3.16 11.29
C ALA A 40 -6.14 3.45 10.54
N GLY A 41 -6.17 4.26 9.48
CA GLY A 41 -5.01 4.59 8.67
C GLY A 41 -4.21 5.76 9.27
N ASN A 42 -2.91 5.56 9.52
CA ASN A 42 -2.03 6.61 10.02
C ASN A 42 -0.69 6.62 9.28
N LEU A 43 -0.40 7.70 8.54
CA LEU A 43 0.86 7.86 7.79
C LEU A 43 2.09 7.94 8.70
N GLU A 44 1.95 8.34 9.97
CA GLU A 44 3.06 8.34 10.92
C GLU A 44 3.61 6.91 11.15
N ASN A 45 2.81 5.87 10.88
CA ASN A 45 3.27 4.48 10.93
C ASN A 45 4.31 4.15 9.85
N LEU A 46 4.54 5.02 8.86
CA LEU A 46 5.44 4.79 7.72
C LEU A 46 6.50 5.88 7.55
N LYS A 47 6.59 6.81 8.50
CA LYS A 47 7.49 7.97 8.43
C LYS A 47 8.96 7.60 8.23
N ASP A 48 9.37 6.47 8.78
CA ASP A 48 10.74 5.95 8.67
C ASP A 48 11.09 5.44 7.26
N VAL A 49 10.09 5.16 6.43
CA VAL A 49 10.25 4.62 5.06
C VAL A 49 9.58 5.48 3.98
N GLU A 50 9.01 6.63 4.34
CA GLU A 50 8.20 7.46 3.43
C GLU A 50 8.99 7.97 2.22
N ASN A 51 10.30 8.13 2.37
CA ASN A 51 11.22 8.63 1.33
C ASN A 51 12.06 7.51 0.70
N ALA A 52 11.69 6.23 0.88
CA ALA A 52 12.41 5.13 0.26
C ALA A 52 12.26 5.17 -1.29
N ASP A 53 13.37 5.01 -2.02
CA ASP A 53 13.38 5.10 -3.49
C ASP A 53 12.47 4.08 -4.18
N ASN A 54 12.19 2.97 -3.51
CA ASN A 54 11.36 1.86 -3.99
C ASN A 54 9.95 1.85 -3.39
N TYR A 55 9.45 3.01 -2.94
CA TYR A 55 8.14 3.14 -2.31
C TYR A 55 7.29 4.24 -2.96
N THR A 56 5.99 4.00 -3.06
CA THR A 56 5.00 5.02 -3.44
C THR A 56 3.71 4.84 -2.65
N PHE A 57 3.21 5.92 -2.08
CA PHE A 57 1.89 5.98 -1.47
C PHE A 57 0.81 6.38 -2.49
N LEU A 58 -0.31 5.67 -2.50
CA LEU A 58 -1.46 5.89 -3.36
C LEU A 58 -2.70 6.10 -2.48
N LYS A 59 -3.17 7.34 -2.35
CA LYS A 59 -4.40 7.62 -1.59
C LYS A 59 -5.63 7.31 -2.44
N ALA A 60 -6.34 6.23 -2.13
CA ALA A 60 -7.57 5.83 -2.84
C ALA A 60 -8.41 4.86 -2.00
N ASP A 61 -9.72 4.86 -2.22
CA ASP A 61 -10.63 3.82 -1.70
C ASP A 61 -10.69 2.65 -2.69
N ILE A 62 -10.57 1.42 -2.18
CA ILE A 62 -10.68 0.19 -2.97
C ILE A 62 -12.08 -0.01 -3.58
N ASN A 63 -13.09 0.68 -3.05
CA ASN A 63 -14.46 0.65 -3.58
C ASN A 63 -14.65 1.59 -4.79
N ASP A 64 -13.73 2.52 -5.06
CA ASP A 64 -13.78 3.37 -6.25
C ASP A 64 -13.24 2.62 -7.47
N ILE A 65 -14.13 1.91 -8.15
CA ILE A 65 -13.78 1.07 -9.29
C ILE A 65 -13.10 1.84 -10.43
N ALA A 66 -13.45 3.12 -10.65
CA ALA A 66 -12.84 3.91 -11.71
C ALA A 66 -11.38 4.21 -11.38
N VAL A 67 -11.12 4.68 -10.16
CA VAL A 67 -9.76 4.97 -9.68
C VAL A 67 -8.91 3.70 -9.62
N ILE A 68 -9.46 2.59 -9.14
CA ILE A 68 -8.73 1.31 -9.07
C ILE A 68 -8.38 0.81 -10.47
N ASN A 69 -9.28 0.91 -11.45
CA ASN A 69 -8.98 0.56 -12.84
C ASN A 69 -7.83 1.41 -13.39
N ASP A 70 -7.84 2.72 -13.17
CA ASP A 70 -6.77 3.62 -13.61
C ASP A 70 -5.42 3.27 -12.98
N ILE A 71 -5.40 2.98 -11.67
CA ILE A 71 -4.20 2.56 -10.94
C ILE A 71 -3.65 1.24 -11.51
N PHE A 72 -4.50 0.25 -11.74
CA PHE A 72 -4.08 -1.05 -12.27
C PHE A 72 -3.54 -0.91 -13.69
N GLN A 73 -4.22 -0.14 -14.55
CA GLN A 73 -3.75 0.15 -15.91
C GLN A 73 -2.38 0.84 -15.89
N LYS A 74 -2.21 1.85 -15.03
CA LYS A 74 -0.98 2.64 -14.94
C LYS A 74 0.21 1.84 -14.43
N TYR A 75 0.06 1.10 -13.35
CA TYR A 75 1.20 0.53 -12.64
C TYR A 75 1.53 -0.91 -13.03
N GLN A 76 0.54 -1.70 -13.50
CA GLN A 76 0.71 -3.10 -13.91
C GLN A 76 1.42 -3.94 -12.83
N PHE A 77 0.72 -4.23 -11.73
CA PHE A 77 1.29 -4.95 -10.59
C PHE A 77 1.49 -6.44 -10.88
N ASP A 78 2.57 -7.01 -10.34
CA ASP A 78 2.84 -8.45 -10.42
C ASP A 78 2.11 -9.25 -9.34
N SER A 79 1.80 -8.62 -8.21
CA SER A 79 1.19 -9.27 -7.05
C SER A 79 0.47 -8.25 -6.16
N ILE A 80 -0.51 -8.74 -5.41
CA ILE A 80 -1.34 -7.93 -4.51
C ILE A 80 -1.34 -8.59 -3.13
N ILE A 81 -1.14 -7.79 -2.08
CA ILE A 81 -1.35 -8.15 -0.68
C ILE A 81 -2.50 -7.28 -0.18
N HIS A 82 -3.66 -7.90 0.05
CA HIS A 82 -4.90 -7.17 0.38
C HIS A 82 -5.16 -7.18 1.89
N LEU A 83 -4.90 -6.05 2.56
CA LEU A 83 -5.11 -5.88 4.01
C LEU A 83 -6.15 -4.79 4.34
N ALA A 84 -6.58 -4.03 3.34
CA ALA A 84 -7.61 -2.99 3.52
C ALA A 84 -8.94 -3.62 3.97
N ALA A 85 -9.40 -3.23 5.15
CA ALA A 85 -10.69 -3.59 5.71
C ALA A 85 -11.10 -2.58 6.78
N GLU A 86 -12.40 -2.40 6.98
CA GLU A 86 -12.96 -1.76 8.18
C GLU A 86 -13.19 -2.86 9.22
N SER A 87 -12.42 -2.83 10.32
CA SER A 87 -12.45 -3.90 11.34
C SER A 87 -13.27 -3.57 12.58
N HIS A 88 -13.61 -2.29 12.79
CA HIS A 88 -14.62 -1.94 13.79
C HIS A 88 -15.98 -2.04 13.13
N VAL A 89 -16.72 -3.08 13.49
CA VAL A 89 -18.15 -3.15 13.28
C VAL A 89 -18.73 -2.71 14.62
N ASP A 90 -19.43 -1.58 14.65
CA ASP A 90 -20.23 -1.20 15.83
C ASP A 90 -21.17 -2.34 16.25
#